data_AF-A0A7V8VWD0-F1
#
_entry.id   AF-A0A7V8VWD0-F1
#
_cell.length_a   1.000
_cell.length_b   1.000
_cell.length_c   1.000
_cell.angle_alpha   90.00
_cell.angle_beta   90.00
_cell.angle_gamma   90.00
#
_symmetry.space_group_name_H-M   'P 1'
#
loop_
_entity.id
_entity.type
_entity.pdbx_description
1 polymer ?
#
loop_
_entity_poly.entity_id
_entity_poly.type
_entity_poly.pdbx_seq_one_letter_code
_entity_poly.pdbx_strand_id
1 'polypeptide(L)' 'RWERVDGTLRMEVEIPSNTTAEVWIPGGPADRITEGGAEVSVRERRDGAAIVDIGSGTWEFSVGTG' A
#
# COMPACT_ATOMS: atom_id res chain seq x y z
N ARG A 1 -4.24 7.00 -7.18
CA ARG A 1 -5.62 6.54 -7.51
C ARG A 1 -5.94 5.29 -6.70
N TRP A 2 -7.21 5.01 -6.37
CA TRP A 2 -7.57 3.73 -5.73
C TRP A 2 -8.90 3.19 -6.24
N GLU A 3 -9.07 1.86 -6.19
CA GLU A 3 -10.30 1.14 -6.54
C GLU A 3 -10.41 -0.16 -5.72
N ARG A 4 -11.63 -0.69 -5.55
CA ARG A 4 -11.86 -2.00 -4.92
C ARG A 4 -12.53 -2.93 -5.92
N VAL A 5 -11.97 -4.12 -6.12
CA VAL A 5 -12.47 -5.16 -7.03
C VAL A 5 -12.41 -6.50 -6.31
N ASP A 6 -13.52 -7.23 -6.24
CA ASP A 6 -13.62 -8.56 -5.63
C ASP A 6 -12.99 -8.67 -4.22
N GLY A 7 -13.23 -7.66 -3.37
CA GLY A 7 -12.70 -7.61 -2.01
C GLY A 7 -11.22 -7.21 -1.91
N THR A 8 -10.54 -6.98 -3.04
CA THR A 8 -9.16 -6.50 -3.11
C THR A 8 -9.13 -5.00 -3.35
N LEU A 9 -8.41 -4.24 -2.52
CA LEU A 9 -8.10 -2.84 -2.78
C LEU A 9 -6.88 -2.77 -3.70
N ARG A 10 -6.99 -2.05 -4.82
CA ARG A 10 -5.85 -1.65 -5.65
C ARG A 10 -5.61 -0.16 -5.47
N MET A 11 -4.38 0.21 -5.16
CA MET A 11 -3.99 1.59 -4.94
C MET A 11 -2.70 1.93 -5.70
N GLU A 12 -2.81 2.88 -6.60
CA GLU A 12 -1.72 3.43 -7.39
C GLU A 12 -1.25 4.75 -6.76
N VAL A 13 0.05 4.90 -6.54
CA VAL A 13 0.67 6.09 -5.98
C VAL A 13 1.81 6.53 -6.88
N GLU A 14 1.82 7.79 -7.29
CA GLU A 14 2.91 8.41 -8.03
C GLU A 14 3.62 9.42 -7.13
N ILE A 15 4.93 9.24 -6.94
CA ILE A 15 5.77 10.09 -6.11
C ILE A 15 6.82 10.75 -7.01
N PRO A 16 6.86 12.10 -7.09
CA PRO A 16 7.85 12.82 -7.88
C PRO A 16 9.29 12.47 -7.52
N SER A 17 10.19 12.60 -8.48
CA SER A 17 11.64 12.41 -8.28
C SER A 17 12.17 13.25 -7.12
N ASN A 18 13.14 12.71 -6.38
CA ASN A 18 13.78 13.33 -5.21
C ASN A 18 12.82 13.61 -4.04
N THR A 19 11.70 12.89 -3.95
CA THR A 19 10.79 12.96 -2.81
C THR A 19 10.51 11.57 -2.24
N THR A 20 10.05 11.53 -1.00
CA THR A 20 9.56 10.33 -0.31
C THR A 20 8.15 10.61 0.21
N ALA A 21 7.40 9.55 0.48
CA ALA A 21 6.09 9.67 1.09
C ALA A 21 5.87 8.61 2.16
N GLU A 22 5.13 9.01 3.20
CA GLU A 22 4.45 8.11 4.11
C GLU A 22 3.08 7.79 3.50
N VAL A 23 2.86 6.54 3.09
CA VAL A 23 1.60 6.10 2.47
C VAL A 23 0.82 5.27 3.46
N TRP A 24 -0.42 5.70 3.70
CA TRP A 24 -1.37 5.01 4.55
C TRP A 24 -2.28 4.15 3.69
N ILE A 25 -2.10 2.84 3.78
CA ILE A 25 -2.82 1.85 3.00
C ILE A 25 -3.92 1.24 3.87
N PRO A 26 -5.21 1.39 3.54
CA PRO A 26 -6.29 0.75 4.28
C PRO A 26 -6.11 -0.78 4.31
N GLY A 27 -6.08 -1.36 5.50
CA GLY A 27 -5.85 -2.80 5.68
C GLY A 27 -5.63 -3.16 7.15
N GLY A 28 -6.43 -4.11 7.65
CA GLY A 28 -6.34 -4.64 9.00
C GLY A 28 -5.18 -5.62 9.20
N PRO A 29 -4.98 -6.13 10.43
CA PRO A 29 -3.85 -7.02 10.76
C PRO A 29 -3.82 -8.34 9.97
N ALA A 30 -4.97 -8.80 9.48
CA ALA A 30 -5.10 -10.02 8.68
C ALA A 30 -4.90 -9.78 7.17
N ASP A 31 -4.85 -8.51 6.74
CA ASP A 31 -4.70 -8.17 5.33
C ASP A 31 -3.23 -8.19 4.91
N ARG A 32 -2.97 -8.86 3.79
CA ARG A 32 -1.68 -8.87 3.13
C ARG A 32 -1.62 -7.71 2.14
N ILE A 33 -0.52 -6.97 2.18
CA ILE A 33 -0.24 -5.87 1.25
C ILE A 33 0.90 -6.30 0.35
N THR A 34 0.68 -6.25 -0.95
CA THR A 34 1.67 -6.59 -1.96
C THR A 34 1.88 -5.47 -2.97
N GLU A 35 3.06 -5.46 -3.57
CA GLU A 35 3.42 -4.66 -4.75
C GLU A 35 4.08 -5.63 -5.74
N GLY A 36 3.61 -5.66 -6.99
CA GLY A 36 4.12 -6.61 -7.99
C GLY A 36 4.04 -8.09 -7.61
N GLY A 37 3.20 -8.44 -6.62
CA GLY A 37 3.09 -9.80 -6.05
C GLY A 37 4.04 -10.11 -4.88
N ALA A 38 4.93 -9.18 -4.51
CA ALA A 38 5.79 -9.30 -3.33
C ALA A 38 5.19 -8.58 -2.12
N GLU A 39 5.36 -9.13 -0.91
CA GLU A 39 4.93 -8.44 0.31
C GLU A 39 5.72 -7.14 0.52
N VAL A 40 5.01 -6.08 0.90
CA VAL A 40 5.61 -4.77 1.18
C VAL A 40 6.04 -4.72 2.64
N SER A 41 7.20 -4.09 2.90
CA SER A 41 7.65 -3.82 4.26
C SER A 41 6.75 -2.75 4.89
N VAL A 42 5.94 -3.16 5.87
CA VAL A 42 5.08 -2.27 6.65
C VAL A 42 5.87 -1.75 7.85
N ARG A 43 5.98 -0.43 7.98
CA ARG A 43 6.65 0.21 9.12
C ARG A 43 5.84 0.04 10.39
N GLU A 44 4.54 0.34 10.31
CA GLU A 44 3.61 0.20 11.44
C GLU A 44 2.18 0.01 10.95
N ARG A 45 1.30 -0.47 11.83
CA ARG A 45 -0.15 -0.51 11.60
C ARG A 45 -0.85 0.29 12.68
N ARG A 46 -1.67 1.27 12.29
CA ARG A 46 -2.51 2.06 13.19
C ARG A 46 -3.76 2.55 12.47
N ASP A 47 -4.82 2.80 13.23
CA ASP A 47 -6.08 3.37 12.74
C ASP A 47 -6.69 2.63 11.54
N GLY A 48 -6.54 1.30 11.49
CA GLY A 48 -7.05 0.47 10.40
C GLY A 48 -6.25 0.55 9.10
N ALA A 49 -5.05 1.12 9.14
CA ALA A 49 -4.14 1.24 8.01
C ALA A 49 -2.78 0.62 8.32
N ALA A 50 -2.12 0.15 7.27
CA ALA A 50 -0.69 -0.13 7.26
C ALA A 50 0.03 1.08 6.68
N ILE A 51 1.10 1.49 7.36
CA ILE A 51 1.89 2.66 6.99
C ILE A 51 3.20 2.17 6.39
N VAL A 52 3.49 2.62 5.17
CA VAL A 52 4.71 2.30 4.43
C VAL A 52 5.44 3.58 4.06
N ASP A 53 6.76 3.56 4.18
CA ASP A 53 7.63 4.65 3.74
C ASP A 53 8.23 4.25 2.39
N ILE A 54 7.94 5.02 1.35
CA ILE A 54 8.37 4.71 -0.03
C ILE A 54 9.03 5.92 -0.68
N GLY A 55 9.92 5.63 -1.64
CA GLY A 55 10.62 6.64 -2.43
C GLY A 55 9.86 7.05 -3.69
N SER A 56 10.48 7.93 -4.47
CA SER A 56 10.00 8.34 -5.80
C SER A 56 9.72 7.16 -6.72
N GLY A 57 8.73 7.31 -7.59
CA GLY A 57 8.33 6.29 -8.57
C GLY A 57 6.81 6.10 -8.60
N THR A 58 6.39 5.14 -9.42
CA THR A 58 5.01 4.66 -9.48
C THR A 58 4.91 3.34 -8.74
N TRP A 59 3.95 3.26 -7.82
CA TRP A 59 3.73 2.11 -6.94
C TRP A 59 2.30 1.61 -7.10
N GLU A 60 2.14 0.29 -7.23
CA GLU A 60 0.83 -0.36 -7.31
C GLU A 60 0.64 -1.35 -6.15
N PHE A 61 -0.11 -0.92 -5.14
CA PHE A 61 -0.43 -1.75 -3.98
C PHE A 61 -1.69 -2.57 -4.23
N SER A 62 -1.65 -3.84 -3.87
CA SER A 62 -2.82 -4.71 -3.73
C SER A 62 -3.01 -5.11 -2.27
N VAL A 63 -4.22 -4.96 -1.76
CA VAL A 63 -4.59 -5.35 -0.40
C VAL A 63 -5.71 -6.34 -0.45
N GLY A 64 -5.48 -7.53 0.10
CA GLY A 64 -6.48 -8.58 0.19
C GLY A 64 -6.26 -9.43 1.43
N THR A 65 -7.31 -10.15 1.82
CA THR A 65 -7.22 -11.13 2.90
C THR A 65 -6.39 -12.32 2.42
N GLY A 66 -5.32 -12.63 3.14
CA GLY A 66 -4.45 -13.78 2.87
C GLY A 66 -5.02 -15.10 3.38
#